data_AF-A0A3D5H6D5-F1
#
_entry.id   AF-A0A3D5H6D5-F1
#
_cell.length_a   1.000
_cell.length_b   1.000
_cell.length_c   1.000
_cell.angle_alpha   90.00
_cell.angle_beta   90.00
_cell.angle_gamma   90.00
#
_symmetry.space_group_name_H-M   'P 1'
#
loop_
_entity.id
_entity.type
_entity.pdbx_description
1 polymer ?
#
loop_
_entity_poly.entity_id
_entity_poly.type
_entity_poly.pdbx_seq_one_letter_code
_entity_poly.pdbx_strand_id
1 'polypeptide(L)'
;SGWFWQNPLPQANLLIGVAYADANTIVAVGYYGTIVRSTNGGATWTLRPSGTTENIWAVSFVDATTGWAAGESNTVLRTTDGGLTWTNAAPAVGQHYHACKFVDANTGTVVGEFGWIGRTTNGGASWTTQTSGTSESLLGVAFTDANTGTIVG
;
A
#
# COMPACT_ATOMS: atom_id res chain seq x y z
N SER A 1 18.63 -22.32 5.54
CA SER A 1 17.45 -21.91 4.75
C SER A 1 17.94 -21.20 3.49
N GLY A 2 17.32 -21.44 2.33
CA GLY A 2 17.73 -20.86 1.05
C GLY A 2 16.55 -20.17 0.36
N TRP A 3 16.84 -19.39 -0.67
CA TRP A 3 15.82 -18.75 -1.51
C TRP A 3 15.21 -19.78 -2.45
N PHE A 4 13.87 -19.83 -2.50
CA PHE A 4 13.13 -20.64 -3.45
C PHE A 4 12.21 -19.72 -4.25
N TRP A 5 12.24 -19.86 -5.57
CA TRP A 5 11.38 -19.07 -6.44
C TRP A 5 9.94 -19.58 -6.32
N GLN A 6 9.03 -18.70 -5.93
CA GLN A 6 7.59 -18.93 -6.01
C GLN A 6 7.12 -18.14 -7.22
N ASN A 7 6.83 -18.82 -8.34
CA ASN A 7 6.09 -18.18 -9.43
C ASN A 7 4.74 -17.76 -8.84
N PRO A 8 4.33 -16.49 -8.85
CA PRO A 8 3.00 -16.14 -8.37
C PRO A 8 1.96 -16.55 -9.42
N LEU A 9 1.78 -17.86 -9.65
CA LEU A 9 0.47 -18.36 -10.08
C LEU A 9 -0.55 -17.78 -9.10
N PRO A 10 -1.57 -17.05 -9.57
CA PRO A 10 -2.24 -17.27 -10.85
C PRO A 10 -2.02 -16.19 -11.94
N GLN A 11 -0.95 -15.37 -11.89
CA GLN A 11 -0.83 -14.19 -12.76
C GLN A 11 0.62 -13.95 -13.24
N ALA A 12 0.81 -13.22 -14.35
CA ALA A 12 2.12 -12.97 -14.99
C ALA A 12 2.60 -11.50 -14.92
N ASN A 13 1.84 -10.61 -14.30
CA ASN A 13 2.20 -9.22 -14.08
C ASN A 13 3.30 -9.10 -13.02
N LEU A 14 4.07 -8.02 -13.13
CA LEU A 14 5.11 -7.68 -12.17
C LEU A 14 4.48 -7.32 -10.82
N LEU A 15 4.98 -7.95 -9.75
CA LEU A 15 4.68 -7.60 -8.37
C LEU A 15 5.80 -6.72 -7.81
N ILE A 16 5.42 -5.68 -7.08
CA ILE A 16 6.29 -4.54 -6.73
C ILE A 16 6.26 -4.22 -5.24
N GLY A 17 5.10 -4.43 -4.60
CA GLY A 17 4.95 -4.30 -3.15
C GLY A 17 4.54 -5.62 -2.52
N VAL A 18 5.00 -5.87 -1.29
CA VAL A 18 4.58 -7.02 -0.48
C VAL A 18 4.52 -6.64 1.00
N ALA A 19 3.50 -7.13 1.70
CA ALA A 19 3.36 -6.96 3.15
C ALA A 19 2.74 -8.21 3.79
N TYR A 20 3.16 -8.48 5.02
CA TYR A 20 2.52 -9.45 5.88
C TYR A 20 1.36 -8.77 6.62
N ALA A 21 0.16 -9.35 6.55
CA ALA A 21 -0.92 -8.98 7.45
C ALA A 21 -0.76 -9.71 8.80
N ASP A 22 -0.37 -10.98 8.74
CA ASP A 22 0.01 -11.78 9.91
C ASP A 22 1.11 -12.79 9.53
N ALA A 23 1.44 -13.73 10.42
CA ALA A 23 2.51 -14.72 10.20
C ALA A 23 2.31 -15.62 8.95
N ASN A 24 1.07 -15.83 8.51
CA ASN A 24 0.71 -16.70 7.39
C ASN A 24 0.06 -15.95 6.23
N THR A 25 -0.55 -14.80 6.50
CA THR A 25 -1.24 -13.98 5.51
C THR A 25 -0.28 -12.96 4.89
N ILE A 26 -0.05 -13.09 3.59
CA ILE A 26 0.80 -12.18 2.81
C ILE A 26 -0.02 -11.59 1.67
N VAL A 27 0.14 -10.29 1.43
CA VAL A 27 -0.43 -9.60 0.28
C VAL A 27 0.69 -9.02 -0.56
N ALA A 28 0.64 -9.26 -1.87
CA ALA A 28 1.50 -8.61 -2.84
C ALA A 28 0.69 -7.83 -3.87
N VAL A 29 1.24 -6.71 -4.31
CA VAL A 29 0.60 -5.76 -5.23
C VAL A 29 1.52 -5.44 -6.40
N GLY A 30 0.98 -4.97 -7.52
CA GLY A 30 1.81 -4.63 -8.67
C GLY A 30 1.06 -4.03 -9.86
N TYR A 31 1.57 -4.30 -11.05
CA TYR A 31 1.06 -3.71 -12.29
C TYR A 31 -0.40 -4.08 -12.57
N TYR A 32 -1.08 -3.21 -13.32
CA TYR A 32 -2.45 -3.42 -13.80
C TYR A 32 -3.47 -3.71 -12.68
N GLY A 33 -3.33 -3.04 -11.54
CA GLY A 33 -4.21 -3.22 -10.38
C GLY A 33 -4.08 -4.57 -9.69
N THR A 34 -2.99 -5.32 -9.92
CA THR A 34 -2.82 -6.67 -9.38
C THR A 34 -2.73 -6.64 -7.86
N ILE A 35 -3.59 -7.42 -7.19
CA ILE A 35 -3.46 -7.79 -5.78
C ILE A 35 -3.56 -9.31 -5.69
N VAL A 36 -2.56 -9.94 -5.08
CA VAL A 36 -2.57 -11.37 -4.75
C VAL A 36 -2.42 -11.56 -3.25
N ARG A 37 -3.11 -12.58 -2.72
CA ARG A 37 -3.13 -12.91 -1.29
C ARG A 37 -2.81 -14.38 -1.07
N SER A 38 -1.91 -14.64 -0.13
CA SER A 38 -1.59 -15.96 0.40
C SER A 38 -2.06 -16.08 1.86
N THR A 39 -2.41 -17.28 2.30
CA THR A 39 -2.75 -17.61 3.70
C THR A 39 -1.93 -18.77 4.25
N ASN A 40 -0.86 -19.14 3.56
CA ASN A 40 0.01 -20.26 3.90
C ASN A 40 1.49 -19.88 3.74
N GLY A 41 1.83 -18.64 4.11
CA GLY A 41 3.21 -18.17 4.11
C GLY A 41 3.82 -18.02 2.71
N GLY A 42 2.99 -17.77 1.70
CA GLY A 42 3.44 -17.56 0.32
C GLY A 42 3.56 -18.83 -0.53
N ALA A 43 3.13 -19.99 -0.02
CA ALA A 43 3.17 -21.25 -0.77
C ALA A 43 2.12 -21.30 -1.90
N THR A 44 0.94 -20.73 -1.70
CA THR A 44 -0.06 -20.52 -2.76
C THR A 44 -0.67 -19.12 -2.67
N TRP A 45 -1.14 -18.62 -3.81
CA TRP A 45 -1.66 -17.26 -3.97
C TRP A 45 -3.02 -17.28 -4.66
N THR A 46 -3.86 -16.30 -4.35
CA THR A 46 -5.14 -16.08 -5.03
C THR A 46 -5.31 -14.60 -5.38
N LEU A 47 -5.85 -14.31 -6.56
CA LEU A 47 -6.16 -12.94 -6.97
C LEU A 47 -7.27 -12.34 -6.11
N ARG A 48 -7.15 -11.06 -5.81
CA ARG A 48 -8.14 -10.25 -5.11
C ARG A 48 -8.49 -9.04 -5.97
N PRO A 49 -9.79 -8.71 -6.15
CA PRO A 49 -10.17 -7.51 -6.88
C PRO A 49 -9.68 -6.25 -6.15
N SER A 50 -8.98 -5.38 -6.87
CA SER A 50 -8.56 -4.05 -6.39
C SER A 50 -9.59 -2.97 -6.69
N GLY A 51 -10.42 -3.18 -7.73
CA GLY A 51 -11.35 -2.17 -8.25
C GLY A 51 -10.71 -1.13 -9.17
N THR A 52 -9.44 -1.32 -9.58
CA THR A 52 -8.71 -0.43 -10.48
C THR A 52 -7.84 -1.23 -11.45
N THR A 53 -7.44 -0.61 -12.56
CA THR A 53 -6.45 -1.13 -13.52
C THR A 53 -5.12 -0.40 -13.43
N GLU A 54 -5.01 0.58 -12.54
CA GLU A 54 -3.82 1.40 -12.34
C GLU A 54 -2.74 0.62 -11.58
N ASN A 55 -1.46 0.96 -11.77
CA ASN A 55 -0.40 0.26 -11.06
C ASN A 55 -0.47 0.54 -9.56
N ILE A 56 -0.26 -0.50 -8.75
CA ILE A 56 -0.20 -0.41 -7.30
C ILE A 56 1.25 -0.62 -6.86
N TRP A 57 1.83 0.39 -6.23
CA TRP A 57 3.24 0.48 -5.90
C TRP A 57 3.58 -0.03 -4.51
N ALA A 58 2.72 0.25 -3.54
CA ALA A 58 2.99 -0.05 -2.14
C ALA A 58 1.78 -0.71 -1.47
N VAL A 59 2.07 -1.54 -0.47
CA VAL A 59 1.08 -2.13 0.42
C VAL A 59 1.66 -2.16 1.84
N SER A 60 0.83 -1.86 2.84
CA SER A 60 1.20 -1.88 4.26
C SER A 60 0.03 -2.40 5.08
N PHE A 61 0.32 -3.24 6.07
CA PHE A 61 -0.63 -3.69 7.09
C PHE A 61 -0.19 -3.22 8.47
N VAL A 62 -1.16 -2.96 9.34
CA VAL A 62 -0.94 -2.61 10.76
C VAL A 62 -1.35 -3.74 11.70
N ASP A 63 -2.22 -4.63 11.24
CA ASP A 63 -2.64 -5.86 11.91
C ASP A 63 -3.12 -6.90 10.88
N ALA A 64 -3.64 -8.02 11.35
CA ALA A 64 -4.09 -9.14 10.53
C ALA A 64 -5.27 -8.81 9.58
N THR A 65 -6.00 -7.73 9.83
CA THR A 65 -7.21 -7.38 9.09
C THR A 65 -7.11 -6.04 8.36
N THR A 66 -6.29 -5.11 8.85
CA THR A 66 -6.30 -3.72 8.41
C THR A 66 -5.02 -3.38 7.64
N GLY A 67 -5.20 -2.90 6.41
CA GLY A 67 -4.10 -2.50 5.54
C GLY A 67 -4.50 -1.51 4.46
N TRP A 68 -3.49 -0.93 3.83
CA TRP A 68 -3.62 0.03 2.73
C TRP A 68 -2.69 -0.31 1.58
N ALA A 69 -3.10 0.09 0.38
CA ALA A 69 -2.27 0.06 -0.81
C ALA A 69 -2.29 1.42 -1.50
N ALA A 70 -1.21 1.80 -2.17
CA ALA A 70 -1.07 3.08 -2.86
C ALA A 70 -0.50 2.88 -4.26
N GLY A 71 -0.93 3.70 -5.21
CA GLY A 71 -0.60 3.55 -6.62
C GLY A 71 -0.89 4.78 -7.49
N GLU A 72 -0.93 4.57 -8.79
CA GLU A 72 -1.15 5.61 -9.81
C GLU A 72 -2.58 6.14 -9.83
N SER A 73 -2.77 7.25 -10.55
CA SER A 73 -4.07 7.86 -10.87
C SER A 73 -5.06 7.95 -9.71
N ASN A 74 -4.62 8.52 -8.59
CA ASN A 74 -5.38 8.65 -7.34
C ASN A 74 -5.76 7.33 -6.67
N THR A 75 -4.89 6.32 -6.71
CA THR A 75 -5.17 5.03 -6.08
C THR A 75 -4.62 5.01 -4.65
N VAL A 76 -5.51 5.08 -3.66
CA VAL A 76 -5.25 4.57 -2.31
C VAL A 76 -6.39 3.65 -1.94
N LEU A 77 -6.08 2.40 -1.60
CA LEU A 77 -7.06 1.38 -1.24
C LEU A 77 -6.91 1.04 0.24
N ARG A 78 -8.01 0.69 0.88
CA ARG A 78 -8.07 0.18 2.26
C ARG A 78 -8.78 -1.17 2.31
N THR A 79 -8.25 -2.05 3.14
CA THR A 79 -8.90 -3.29 3.57
C THR A 79 -9.09 -3.29 5.09
N THR A 80 -10.14 -3.95 5.55
CA THR A 80 -10.43 -4.22 6.97
C THR A 80 -10.76 -5.71 7.21
N ASP A 81 -10.50 -6.56 6.21
CA ASP A 81 -10.78 -8.00 6.21
C ASP A 81 -9.56 -8.85 5.79
N GLY A 82 -8.35 -8.30 6.00
CA GLY A 82 -7.08 -8.99 5.76
C GLY A 82 -6.71 -9.06 4.28
N GLY A 83 -7.20 -8.13 3.47
CA GLY A 83 -6.95 -8.06 2.03
C GLY A 83 -7.87 -8.95 1.20
N LEU A 84 -9.01 -9.39 1.73
CA LEU A 84 -10.02 -10.11 0.96
C LEU A 84 -10.79 -9.16 0.05
N THR A 85 -11.15 -7.99 0.57
CA THR A 85 -11.77 -6.88 -0.16
C THR A 85 -11.02 -5.57 0.05
N TRP A 86 -11.07 -4.71 -0.95
CA TRP A 86 -10.42 -3.41 -0.99
C TRP A 86 -11.41 -2.33 -1.39
N THR A 87 -11.34 -1.19 -0.73
CA THR A 87 -12.21 -0.03 -0.97
C THR A 87 -11.36 1.21 -1.19
N ASN A 88 -11.82 2.14 -2.03
CA ASN A 88 -11.09 3.38 -2.28
C ASN A 88 -11.09 4.27 -1.03
N ALA A 89 -9.90 4.72 -0.62
CA ALA A 89 -9.64 5.62 0.49
C ALA A 89 -8.72 6.79 0.06
N ALA A 90 -8.68 7.09 -1.24
CA ALA A 90 -7.83 8.11 -1.81
C ALA A 90 -8.22 9.53 -1.40
N PRO A 91 -7.23 10.46 -1.35
CA PRO A 91 -7.49 11.88 -1.24
C PRO A 91 -8.43 12.40 -2.35
N ALA A 92 -9.07 13.55 -2.09
CA ALA A 92 -9.98 14.18 -3.05
C ALA A 92 -9.28 14.74 -4.31
N VAL A 93 -7.97 14.98 -4.23
CA VAL A 93 -7.14 15.48 -5.33
C VAL A 93 -6.35 14.32 -5.90
N GLY A 94 -6.41 14.11 -7.22
CA GLY A 94 -5.71 13.02 -7.88
C GLY A 94 -4.22 13.30 -8.09
N GLN A 95 -3.39 12.32 -7.72
CA GLN A 95 -1.94 12.27 -7.91
C GLN A 95 -1.50 10.80 -8.07
N HIS A 96 -0.26 10.58 -8.50
CA HIS A 96 0.38 9.27 -8.35
C HIS A 96 1.00 9.16 -6.95
N TYR A 97 0.69 8.06 -6.25
CA TYR A 97 1.18 7.79 -4.90
C TYR A 97 2.17 6.64 -4.93
N HIS A 98 3.43 6.91 -4.60
CA HIS A 98 4.51 5.92 -4.72
C HIS A 98 4.65 5.04 -3.47
N ALA A 99 4.34 5.58 -2.29
CA ALA A 99 4.48 4.84 -1.05
C ALA A 99 3.40 5.21 -0.01
N CYS A 100 3.10 4.24 0.85
CA CYS A 100 2.23 4.43 2.00
C CYS A 100 2.80 3.74 3.23
N LYS A 101 2.60 4.35 4.41
CA LYS A 101 2.91 3.73 5.69
C LYS A 101 1.88 4.14 6.73
N PHE A 102 1.37 3.15 7.45
CA PHE A 102 0.43 3.33 8.55
C PHE A 102 1.06 2.79 9.82
N VAL A 103 0.74 3.43 10.94
CA VAL A 103 1.22 3.07 12.29
C VAL A 103 0.12 2.42 13.13
N ASP A 104 -1.13 2.70 12.79
CA ASP A 104 -2.33 2.11 13.39
C ASP A 104 -3.50 2.17 12.38
N ALA A 105 -4.68 1.72 12.81
CA ALA A 105 -5.88 1.64 11.96
C ALA A 105 -6.40 3.00 11.43
N ASN A 106 -5.94 4.10 12.01
CA ASN A 106 -6.42 5.46 11.76
C ASN A 106 -5.31 6.39 11.24
N THR A 107 -4.06 6.19 11.66
CA THR A 107 -2.97 7.11 11.42
C THR A 107 -2.02 6.57 10.36
N GLY A 108 -1.86 7.34 9.28
CA GLY A 108 -0.95 6.97 8.20
C GLY A 108 -0.56 8.13 7.31
N THR A 109 0.42 7.88 6.47
CA THR A 109 0.96 8.84 5.50
C THR A 109 1.10 8.16 4.14
N VAL A 110 0.73 8.91 3.11
CA VAL A 110 0.94 8.57 1.69
C VAL A 110 1.79 9.66 1.08
N VAL A 111 2.72 9.28 0.22
CA VAL A 111 3.63 10.20 -0.49
C VAL A 111 3.61 9.92 -1.98
N GLY A 112 3.89 10.93 -2.79
CA GLY A 112 3.75 10.83 -4.23
C GLY A 112 4.46 11.92 -5.02
N GLU A 113 3.97 12.14 -6.24
CA GLU A 113 4.51 13.14 -7.18
C GLU A 113 4.43 14.58 -6.63
N PHE A 114 5.25 15.46 -7.21
CA PHE A 114 5.25 16.89 -6.92
C PHE A 114 5.46 17.26 -5.45
N GLY A 115 6.25 16.47 -4.73
CA GLY A 115 6.48 16.67 -3.29
C GLY A 115 5.24 16.39 -2.44
N TRP A 116 4.24 15.69 -2.95
CA TRP A 116 2.96 15.53 -2.26
C TRP A 116 3.10 14.61 -1.04
N ILE A 117 2.64 15.10 0.11
CA ILE A 117 2.54 14.35 1.36
C ILE A 117 1.12 14.51 1.89
N GLY A 118 0.41 13.40 2.09
CA GLY A 118 -0.88 13.38 2.76
C GLY A 118 -0.81 12.56 4.03
N ARG A 119 -1.31 13.14 5.12
CA ARG A 119 -1.47 12.45 6.40
C ARG A 119 -2.95 12.28 6.73
N THR A 120 -3.32 11.12 7.26
CA THR A 120 -4.66 10.84 7.77
C THR A 120 -4.58 10.47 9.25
N THR A 121 -5.65 10.76 9.99
CA THR A 121 -5.86 10.33 11.39
C THR A 121 -7.23 9.66 11.58
N ASN A 122 -7.88 9.27 10.47
CA ASN A 122 -9.18 8.59 10.45
C ASN A 122 -9.22 7.46 9.40
N GLY A 123 -8.07 6.86 9.13
CA GLY A 123 -7.94 5.67 8.30
C GLY A 123 -8.20 5.91 6.82
N GLY A 124 -7.90 7.13 6.34
CA GLY A 124 -8.07 7.53 4.94
C GLY A 124 -9.46 8.05 4.59
N ALA A 125 -10.35 8.27 5.57
CA ALA A 125 -11.63 8.94 5.31
C ALA A 125 -11.44 10.42 4.95
N SER A 126 -10.41 11.06 5.49
CA SER A 126 -9.91 12.35 5.02
C SER A 126 -8.38 12.46 5.18
N TRP A 127 -7.80 13.40 4.44
CA TRP A 127 -6.36 13.62 4.35
C TRP A 127 -6.04 15.10 4.56
N THR A 128 -4.98 15.37 5.31
CA THR A 128 -4.38 16.69 5.50
C THR A 128 -3.03 16.71 4.80
N THR A 129 -2.87 17.63 3.84
CA THR A 129 -1.61 17.81 3.13
C THR A 129 -0.53 18.39 4.06
N GLN A 130 0.71 17.94 3.91
CA GLN A 130 1.87 18.45 4.62
C GLN A 130 2.83 19.12 3.65
N THR A 131 3.55 20.15 4.11
CA THR A 131 4.58 20.80 3.28
C THR A 131 5.83 19.93 3.27
N SER A 132 6.30 19.54 2.09
CA SER A 132 7.55 18.78 1.91
C SER A 132 8.78 19.67 1.74
N GLY A 133 8.58 20.92 1.29
CA GLY A 133 9.68 21.84 0.95
C GLY A 133 10.33 21.56 -0.41
N THR A 134 9.77 20.67 -1.23
CA THR A 134 10.26 20.32 -2.57
C THR A 134 9.09 20.08 -3.53
N SER A 135 9.37 20.13 -4.83
CA SER A 135 8.46 19.69 -5.90
C SER A 135 8.89 18.38 -6.55
N GLU A 136 9.95 17.74 -6.06
CA GLU A 136 10.41 16.45 -6.55
C GLU A 136 9.49 15.31 -6.07
N SER A 137 9.40 14.23 -6.83
CA SER A 137 8.62 13.05 -6.43
C SER A 137 9.18 12.40 -5.16
N LEU A 138 8.28 12.00 -4.26
CA LEU A 138 8.64 11.31 -3.01
C LEU A 138 8.35 9.82 -3.19
N LEU A 139 9.40 9.01 -3.10
CA LEU A 139 9.39 7.61 -3.51
C LEU A 139 9.24 6.63 -2.33
N GLY A 140 9.52 7.08 -1.11
CA GLY A 140 9.50 6.20 0.07
C GLY A 140 9.09 6.93 1.33
N VAL A 141 8.41 6.20 2.21
CA VAL A 141 8.05 6.67 3.56
C VAL A 141 8.22 5.53 4.56
N ALA A 142 8.84 5.83 5.69
CA ALA A 142 9.00 4.92 6.82
C ALA A 142 8.76 5.68 8.14
N PHE A 143 8.29 4.96 9.15
CA PHE A 143 8.05 5.50 10.49
C PHE A 143 8.70 4.58 11.53
N THR A 144 9.33 5.19 12.54
CA THR A 144 9.79 4.49 13.74
C THR A 144 8.71 4.47 14.81
N ASP A 145 7.81 5.45 14.80
CA ASP A 145 6.63 5.55 15.66
C ASP A 145 5.57 6.47 15.01
N ALA A 146 4.46 6.74 15.70
CA ALA A 146 3.36 7.55 15.15
C ALA A 146 3.76 8.99 14.77
N ASN A 147 4.81 9.53 15.37
CA ASN A 147 5.22 10.92 15.26
C ASN A 147 6.59 11.09 14.58
N THR A 148 7.39 10.03 14.47
CA THR A 148 8.74 10.08 13.91
C THR A 148 8.86 9.21 12.67
N GLY A 149 9.23 9.82 11.54
CA GLY A 149 9.41 9.12 10.27
C GLY A 149 10.38 9.82 9.33
N THR A 150 10.71 9.13 8.24
CA THR A 150 11.59 9.58 7.17
C THR A 150 10.88 9.42 5.84
N ILE A 151 10.97 10.44 5.00
CA ILE A 151 10.49 10.44 3.62
C ILE A 151 11.70 10.66 2.72
N VAL A 152 11.77 9.92 1.63
CA VAL A 152 12.85 9.99 0.63
C VAL A 152 12.25 10.21 -0.75
N GLY A 153 12.96 10.94 -1.61
CA GLY A 153 12.60 11.26 -3.00
C GLY A 153 13.84 11.29 -3.87
#